data_AF-A0A1S1YYZ3-F1
#
_entry.id   AF-A0A1S1YYZ3-F1
#
_cell.length_a   1.000
_cell.length_b   1.000
_cell.length_c   1.000
_cell.angle_alpha   90.00
_cell.angle_beta   90.00
_cell.angle_gamma   90.00
#
_symmetry.space_group_name_H-M   'P 1'
#
loop_
_entity.id
_entity.type
_entity.pdbx_description
1 polymer ?
#
loop_
_entity_poly.entity_id
_entity_poly.type
_entity_poly.pdbx_seq_one_letter_code
_entity_poly.pdbx_strand_id
1 'polypeptide(L)'
;MDENMIAMQFANAINTTEDENQIAQMMQSAFMMLQGMNLPAENVKDIAGKVSTFLSTVEVEEGSQPAKNKAMAIKTLDELLNS
;
A
#
# COMPACT_ATOMS: atom_id res chain seq x y z
N MET A 1 4.22 9.75 11.12
CA MET A 1 3.71 8.41 10.75
C MET A 1 4.88 7.71 10.08
N ASP A 2 5.34 6.57 10.63
CA ASP A 2 6.53 5.85 10.16
C ASP A 2 6.16 4.99 8.95
N GLU A 3 6.92 5.08 7.86
CA GLU A 3 6.72 4.27 6.64
C GLU A 3 6.66 2.77 6.93
N ASN A 4 7.40 2.30 7.94
CA ASN A 4 7.42 0.89 8.33
C ASN A 4 6.10 0.47 8.96
N MET A 5 5.46 1.38 9.71
CA MET A 5 4.15 1.12 10.30
C MET A 5 3.08 1.00 9.21
N ILE A 6 3.10 1.88 8.21
CA ILE A 6 2.18 1.82 7.07
C ILE A 6 2.39 0.52 6.28
N ALA A 7 3.65 0.19 6.00
CA ALA A 7 4.02 -1.02 5.26
C ALA A 7 3.55 -2.30 5.98
N MET A 8 3.74 -2.38 7.31
CA MET A 8 3.26 -3.51 8.11
C MET A 8 1.73 -3.59 8.17
N GLN A 9 1.03 -2.46 8.27
CA GLN A 9 -0.44 -2.44 8.24
C GLN A 9 -0.97 -3.00 6.92
N PHE A 10 -0.39 -2.59 5.79
CA PHE A 10 -0.79 -3.13 4.48
C PHE A 10 -0.41 -4.59 4.30
N ALA A 11 0.76 -5.03 4.77
CA ALA A 11 1.11 -6.45 4.74
C ALA A 11 0.14 -7.31 5.55
N ASN A 12 -0.31 -6.84 6.72
CA ASN A 12 -1.33 -7.53 7.49
C ASN A 12 -2.68 -7.55 6.76
N ALA A 13 -3.11 -6.41 6.20
CA ALA A 13 -4.36 -6.33 5.45
C ALA A 13 -4.34 -7.24 4.22
N ILE A 14 -3.23 -7.32 3.48
CA ILE A 14 -3.06 -8.23 2.35
C ILE A 14 -3.43 -9.67 2.72
N ASN A 15 -3.04 -10.12 3.92
CA ASN A 15 -3.28 -11.48 4.38
C ASN A 15 -4.65 -11.70 5.03
N THR A 16 -5.38 -10.65 5.38
CA THR A 16 -6.62 -10.75 6.19
C THR A 16 -7.86 -10.20 5.48
N THR A 17 -7.69 -9.35 4.48
CA THR A 17 -8.78 -8.77 3.70
C THR A 17 -9.31 -9.75 2.66
N GLU A 18 -10.63 -9.84 2.52
CA GLU A 18 -11.30 -10.77 1.60
C GLU A 18 -11.57 -10.18 0.21
N ASP A 19 -11.28 -8.89 -0.01
CA ASP A 19 -11.57 -8.14 -1.24
C ASP A 19 -10.47 -7.13 -1.58
N GLU A 20 -9.92 -7.22 -2.79
CA GLU A 20 -8.88 -6.32 -3.30
C GLU A 20 -9.32 -4.84 -3.33
N ASN A 21 -10.62 -4.55 -3.48
CA ASN A 21 -11.12 -3.18 -3.49
C ASN A 21 -11.00 -2.52 -2.10
N GLN A 22 -11.12 -3.31 -1.03
CA GLN A 22 -10.92 -2.79 0.34
C GLN A 22 -9.46 -2.43 0.58
N ILE A 23 -8.51 -3.19 0.02
CA ILE A 23 -7.08 -2.86 0.05
C ILE A 23 -6.82 -1.54 -0.66
N ALA A 24 -7.33 -1.37 -1.88
CA ALA A 24 -7.16 -0.14 -2.64
C ALA A 24 -7.70 1.09 -1.88
N GLN A 25 -8.92 0.99 -1.33
CA GLN A 25 -9.55 2.07 -0.57
C GLN A 25 -8.76 2.42 0.70
N MET A 26 -8.30 1.41 1.43
CA MET A 26 -7.49 1.61 2.64
C MET A 26 -6.18 2.34 2.31
N MET A 27 -5.51 1.95 1.22
CA MET A 27 -4.26 2.58 0.79
C MET A 27 -4.49 4.02 0.33
N GLN A 28 -5.47 4.27 -0.53
CA GLN A 28 -5.82 5.62 -0.98
C GLN A 28 -6.15 6.52 0.21
N SER A 29 -6.89 6.02 1.20
CA SER A 29 -7.21 6.77 2.43
C SER A 29 -5.97 7.11 3.25
N ALA A 30 -5.05 6.15 3.41
CA ALA A 30 -3.81 6.38 4.16
C ALA A 30 -2.92 7.44 3.49
N PHE A 31 -2.73 7.37 2.17
CA PHE A 31 -1.91 8.35 1.46
C PHE A 31 -2.59 9.73 1.34
N MET A 32 -3.92 9.77 1.22
CA MET A 32 -4.68 11.02 1.30
C MET A 32 -4.52 11.68 2.67
N MET A 33 -4.50 10.90 3.75
CA MET A 33 -4.22 11.41 5.10
C MET A 33 -2.80 11.98 5.21
N LEU A 34 -1.80 11.32 4.61
CA LEU A 34 -0.43 11.86 4.56
C LEU A 34 -0.37 13.21 3.85
N GLN A 35 -1.05 13.33 2.69
CA GLN A 35 -1.15 14.59 1.96
C GLN A 35 -1.86 15.67 2.80
N GLY A 36 -2.93 15.32 3.51
CA GLY A 36 -3.66 16.22 4.40
C GLY A 36 -2.87 16.70 5.63
N MET A 37 -1.78 16.02 6.00
CA MET A 37 -0.84 16.47 7.03
C MET A 37 0.18 17.50 6.51
N ASN A 38 -0.05 18.08 5.32
CA ASN A 38 0.87 19.00 4.63
C ASN A 38 2.28 18.42 4.42
N LEU A 39 2.40 17.09 4.29
CA LEU A 39 3.63 16.49 3.84
C LEU A 39 3.88 16.89 2.38
N PRO A 40 5.12 17.29 2.02
CA PRO A 40 5.49 17.51 0.64
C PRO A 40 5.15 16.30 -0.23
N ALA A 41 4.65 16.55 -1.45
CA ALA A 41 4.28 15.47 -2.37
C ALA A 41 5.45 14.49 -2.62
N GLU A 42 6.68 15.00 -2.68
CA GLU A 42 7.90 14.18 -2.81
C GLU A 42 8.08 13.21 -1.64
N ASN A 43 7.79 13.63 -0.40
CA ASN A 43 7.87 12.76 0.77
C ASN A 43 6.78 11.69 0.74
N VAL A 44 5.58 12.04 0.28
CA VAL A 44 4.48 11.07 0.11
C VAL A 44 4.86 10.02 -0.93
N LYS A 45 5.50 10.43 -2.04
CA LYS A 45 6.03 9.52 -3.06
C LYS A 45 7.18 8.65 -2.52
N ASP A 46 8.10 9.20 -1.75
CA ASP A 46 9.17 8.42 -1.11
C ASP A 46 8.60 7.32 -0.18
N ILE A 47 7.63 7.68 0.66
CA ILE A 47 6.92 6.72 1.52
C ILE A 47 6.23 5.65 0.66
N ALA A 48 5.52 6.04 -0.39
CA ALA A 48 4.85 5.09 -1.29
C ALA A 48 5.83 4.11 -1.96
N GLY A 49 6.99 4.60 -2.39
CA GLY A 49 8.05 3.78 -2.99
C GLY A 49 8.66 2.78 -2.01
N LYS A 50 8.93 3.22 -0.78
CA LYS A 50 9.41 2.33 0.31
C LYS A 50 8.38 1.27 0.65
N VAL A 51 7.11 1.64 0.78
CA VAL A 51 6.01 0.70 1.02
C VAL A 51 5.89 -0.30 -0.14
N SER A 52 5.96 0.14 -1.40
CA SER A 52 5.88 -0.73 -2.57
C SER A 52 7.01 -1.76 -2.60
N THR A 53 8.23 -1.31 -2.29
CA THR A 53 9.41 -2.18 -2.17
C THR A 53 9.21 -3.23 -1.09
N PHE A 54 8.72 -2.84 0.09
CA PHE A 54 8.44 -3.78 1.18
C PHE A 54 7.33 -4.78 0.82
N LEU A 55 6.21 -4.32 0.26
CA LEU A 55 5.10 -5.20 -0.11
C LEU A 55 5.51 -6.19 -1.21
N SER A 56 6.44 -5.82 -2.08
CA SER A 56 6.99 -6.72 -3.10
C SER A 56 7.70 -7.94 -2.49
N THR A 57 8.28 -7.81 -1.29
CA THR A 57 8.93 -8.92 -0.58
C THR A 57 7.98 -9.79 0.24
N VAL A 58 6.71 -9.39 0.40
CA VAL A 58 5.73 -10.19 1.15
C VAL A 58 5.40 -11.45 0.34
N GLU A 59 5.71 -12.62 0.89
CA GLU A 59 5.35 -13.89 0.29
C GLU A 59 3.85 -14.15 0.50
N VAL A 60 3.18 -14.56 -0.58
CA VAL A 60 1.75 -14.89 -0.62
C VAL A 60 1.58 -16.13 -1.47
N GLU A 61 0.62 -16.97 -1.12
CA GLU A 61 0.31 -18.16 -1.91
C GLU A 61 -0.24 -17.75 -3.29
N GLU A 62 0.30 -18.31 -4.37
CA GLU A 62 -0.12 -17.98 -5.73
C GLU A 62 -1.59 -18.37 -5.97
N GLY A 63 -2.36 -17.51 -6.64
CA GLY A 63 -3.78 -17.73 -6.90
C GLY A 63 -4.71 -17.48 -5.69
N SER A 64 -4.16 -17.24 -4.50
CA SER A 64 -4.92 -16.93 -3.29
C SER A 64 -5.51 -15.50 -3.30
N GLN A 65 -6.46 -15.24 -2.40
CA GLN A 65 -6.95 -13.86 -2.19
C GLN A 65 -5.83 -12.90 -1.74
N PRO A 66 -4.91 -13.28 -0.84
CA PRO A 66 -3.71 -12.48 -0.55
C PRO A 66 -2.86 -12.12 -1.77
N ALA A 67 -2.74 -13.01 -2.77
CA ALA A 67 -2.03 -12.68 -4.00
C ALA A 67 -2.73 -11.57 -4.80
N LYS A 68 -4.06 -11.61 -4.90
CA LYS A 68 -4.85 -10.54 -5.54
C LYS A 68 -4.73 -9.22 -4.78
N ASN A 69 -4.82 -9.29 -3.45
CA ASN A 69 -4.66 -8.14 -2.56
C ASN A 69 -3.28 -7.49 -2.73
N LYS A 70 -2.21 -8.29 -2.75
CA LYS A 70 -0.84 -7.82 -2.98
C LYS A 70 -0.74 -7.14 -4.35
N ALA A 71 -1.25 -7.77 -5.41
CA ALA A 71 -1.21 -7.19 -6.75
C ALA A 71 -1.94 -5.85 -6.82
N MET A 72 -3.12 -5.74 -6.21
CA MET A 72 -3.87 -4.48 -6.13
C MET A 72 -3.14 -3.42 -5.30
N ALA A 73 -2.52 -3.81 -4.19
CA ALA A 73 -1.74 -2.89 -3.37
C ALA A 73 -0.57 -2.26 -4.14
N ILE A 74 0.21 -3.10 -4.84
CA ILE A 74 1.32 -2.64 -5.67
C ILE A 74 0.81 -1.72 -6.79
N LYS A 75 -0.26 -2.12 -7.49
CA LYS A 75 -0.87 -1.27 -8.53
C LYS A 75 -1.31 0.10 -8.00
N THR A 76 -1.93 0.12 -6.82
CA THR A 76 -2.40 1.37 -6.18
C THR A 76 -1.22 2.30 -5.84
N LEU A 77 -0.10 1.74 -5.38
CA LEU A 77 1.12 2.51 -5.10
C LEU A 77 1.76 3.04 -6.39
N ASP A 78 1.80 2.22 -7.44
CA ASP A 78 2.34 2.63 -8.73
C ASP A 78 1.53 3.78 -9.35
N GLU A 79 0.20 3.73 -9.25
CA GLU A 79 -0.67 4.85 -9.66
C GLU A 79 -0.35 6.13 -8.88
N LEU A 80 -0.13 6.02 -7.57
CA LEU A 80 0.20 7.16 -6.72
C LEU A 80 1.59 7.76 -7.02
N LEU A 81 2.58 6.91 -7.28
CA LEU A 81 3.94 7.33 -7.64
C LEU A 81 3.98 8.09 -8.97
N ASN A 82 3.18 7.65 -9.93
CA ASN A 82 3.12 8.19 -11.29
C ASN A 82 2.05 9.28 -11.50
N SER A 83 1.29 9.63 -10.46
CA SER A 83 0.34 10.75 -10.46
C SER A 83 0.98 12.14 -10.32
#